data_AF-A0A956W4L0-F1
#
_entry.id   AF-A0A956W4L0-F1
#
_cell.length_a   1.000
_cell.length_b   1.000
_cell.length_c   1.000
_cell.angle_alpha   90.00
_cell.angle_beta   90.00
_cell.angle_gamma   90.00
#
_symmetry.space_group_name_H-M   'P 1'
#
loop_
_entity.id
_entity.type
_entity.pdbx_description
1 polymer ?
#
loop_
_entity_poly.entity_id
_entity_poly.type
_entity_poly.pdbx_seq_one_letter_code
_entity_poly.pdbx_strand_id
1 'polypeptide(L)'
;AGIADELSTTEAAIAAHTALNPRPFFRPPFGAVDDHVLSAVGAAGYAYTIMWDIDTIDWLPEADGGPTTQQMVDKVVNGAKGGTIVLMHLGGYNTLEALPAIVAGLKARG
;
A
#
# COMPACT_ATOMS: atom_id res chain seq x y z
N ALA A 1 1.89 -23.45 -4.05
CA ALA A 1 1.98 -22.53 -5.20
C ALA A 1 3.32 -21.81 -5.11
N GLY A 2 4.02 -21.61 -6.22
CA GLY A 2 5.23 -20.78 -6.24
C GLY A 2 4.91 -19.30 -6.46
N ILE A 3 5.88 -18.41 -6.21
CA ILE A 3 5.72 -16.95 -6.41
C ILE A 3 5.24 -16.62 -7.82
N ALA A 4 5.78 -17.31 -8.84
CA ALA A 4 5.36 -17.11 -10.23
C ALA A 4 3.88 -17.48 -10.47
N ASP A 5 3.37 -18.53 -9.82
CA ASP A 5 1.96 -18.94 -9.92
C ASP A 5 1.04 -17.90 -9.29
N GLU A 6 1.44 -17.35 -8.14
CA GLU A 6 0.69 -16.29 -7.45
C GLU A 6 0.60 -15.03 -8.32
N LEU A 7 1.73 -14.57 -8.87
CA LEU A 7 1.77 -13.43 -9.80
C LEU A 7 0.89 -13.66 -11.03
N SER A 8 1.03 -14.81 -11.70
CA SER A 8 0.25 -15.17 -12.88
C SER A 8 -1.25 -15.21 -12.59
N THR A 9 -1.64 -15.76 -11.43
CA THR A 9 -3.06 -15.85 -11.04
C THR A 9 -3.63 -14.47 -10.74
N THR A 10 -2.86 -13.60 -10.07
CA THR A 10 -3.25 -12.20 -9.84
C THR A 10 -3.38 -11.42 -11.15
N GLU A 11 -2.44 -11.58 -12.10
CA GLU A 11 -2.52 -10.95 -13.43
C GLU A 11 -3.79 -11.36 -14.18
N ALA A 12 -4.11 -12.65 -14.20
CA ALA A 12 -5.32 -13.16 -14.82
C ALA A 12 -6.59 -12.58 -14.15
N ALA A 13 -6.62 -12.49 -12.83
CA ALA A 13 -7.74 -11.91 -12.09
C ALA A 13 -7.92 -10.42 -12.39
N ILE A 14 -6.84 -9.64 -12.45
CA ILE A 14 -6.86 -8.21 -12.80
C ILE A 14 -7.33 -8.02 -14.24
N ALA A 15 -6.81 -8.80 -15.19
CA ALA A 15 -7.18 -8.73 -16.60
C ALA A 15 -8.65 -9.14 -16.86
N ALA A 16 -9.20 -10.05 -16.04
CA ALA A 16 -10.59 -10.47 -16.16
C ALA A 16 -11.59 -9.37 -15.75
N HIS A 17 -11.19 -8.44 -14.88
CA HIS A 17 -12.07 -7.40 -14.33
C HIS A 17 -11.68 -5.98 -14.76
N THR A 18 -10.51 -5.81 -15.37
CA THR A 18 -9.95 -4.52 -15.79
C THR A 18 -9.16 -4.69 -17.08
N ALA A 19 -8.93 -3.61 -17.81
CA ALA A 19 -8.02 -3.60 -18.97
C ALA A 19 -6.57 -3.23 -18.58
N LEU A 20 -6.22 -3.33 -17.29
CA LEU A 20 -4.94 -2.86 -16.77
C LEU A 20 -3.91 -4.00 -16.70
N ASN A 21 -2.65 -3.67 -16.95
CA ASN A 21 -1.51 -4.54 -16.67
C ASN A 21 -0.88 -4.10 -15.33
N PRO A 22 -0.77 -4.98 -14.32
CA PRO A 22 -0.22 -4.60 -13.01
C PRO A 22 1.30 -4.32 -13.05
N ARG A 23 2.01 -4.82 -14.06
CA ARG A 23 3.44 -4.51 -14.25
C ARG A 23 3.62 -3.02 -14.62
N PRO A 24 4.73 -2.39 -14.21
CA PRO A 24 5.92 -2.99 -13.60
C PRO A 24 5.92 -3.05 -12.06
N PHE A 25 4.77 -2.86 -11.38
CA PHE A 25 4.73 -2.63 -9.93
C PHE A 25 4.28 -3.85 -9.14
N PHE A 26 5.04 -4.18 -8.10
CA PHE A 26 4.71 -5.23 -7.13
C PHE A 26 4.80 -4.66 -5.72
N ARG A 27 3.93 -5.10 -4.81
CA ARG A 27 4.07 -4.83 -3.37
C ARG A 27 3.94 -6.15 -2.62
N PRO A 28 4.95 -6.56 -1.83
CA PRO A 28 4.91 -7.81 -1.09
C PRO A 28 3.82 -7.75 -0.02
N PRO A 29 2.98 -8.80 0.11
CA PRO A 29 2.09 -8.95 1.26
C PRO A 29 2.86 -8.81 2.57
N PHE A 30 2.29 -8.07 3.53
CA PHE A 30 2.90 -7.80 4.84
C PHE A 30 4.26 -7.08 4.81
N GLY A 31 4.71 -6.60 3.64
CA GLY A 31 6.07 -6.09 3.49
C GLY A 31 7.15 -7.19 3.52
N ALA A 32 6.77 -8.46 3.45
CA ALA A 32 7.69 -9.59 3.56
C ALA A 32 8.46 -9.77 2.25
N VAL A 33 9.74 -9.41 2.25
CA VAL A 33 10.60 -9.46 1.07
C VAL A 33 12.00 -9.93 1.44
N ASP A 34 12.55 -10.78 0.58
CA ASP A 34 13.94 -11.23 0.60
C ASP A 34 14.47 -11.33 -0.84
N ASP A 35 15.74 -11.72 -0.99
CA ASP A 35 16.40 -11.84 -2.30
C ASP A 35 15.71 -12.86 -3.21
N HIS A 36 15.12 -13.92 -2.64
CA HIS A 36 14.40 -14.94 -3.41
C HIS A 36 13.11 -14.37 -3.99
N VAL A 37 12.34 -13.61 -3.19
CA VAL A 37 11.15 -12.89 -3.65
C VAL A 37 11.51 -11.87 -4.73
N LEU A 38 12.50 -11.02 -4.48
CA LEU A 38 12.92 -9.98 -5.43
C LEU A 38 13.37 -10.57 -6.77
N SER A 39 14.14 -11.65 -6.73
CA SER A 39 14.61 -12.34 -7.94
C SER A 39 13.45 -12.92 -8.75
N ALA A 40 12.52 -13.62 -8.09
CA ALA A 40 11.36 -14.23 -8.74
C ALA A 40 10.42 -13.17 -9.35
N VAL A 41 10.12 -12.11 -8.59
CA VAL A 41 9.26 -10.99 -9.02
C VAL A 41 9.90 -10.23 -10.19
N GLY A 42 11.20 -9.94 -10.10
CA GLY A 42 11.95 -9.28 -11.18
C GLY A 42 11.97 -10.11 -12.46
N ALA A 43 12.18 -11.42 -12.36
CA ALA A 43 12.13 -12.35 -13.50
C ALA A 43 10.75 -12.40 -14.17
N ALA A 44 9.67 -12.13 -13.44
CA ALA A 44 8.31 -12.03 -13.96
C ALA A 44 8.00 -10.67 -14.64
N GLY A 45 8.95 -9.72 -14.64
CA GLY A 45 8.81 -8.42 -15.31
C GLY A 45 8.24 -7.31 -14.42
N TYR A 46 8.24 -7.49 -13.10
CA TYR A 46 7.91 -6.44 -12.14
C TYR A 46 9.20 -5.71 -11.74
N ALA A 47 9.51 -4.62 -12.44
CA ALA A 47 10.75 -3.87 -12.24
C ALA A 47 10.82 -3.11 -10.90
N TYR A 48 9.68 -2.84 -10.25
CA TYR A 48 9.62 -2.03 -9.03
C TYR A 48 8.85 -2.72 -7.91
N THR A 49 9.56 -3.05 -6.83
CA THR A 49 8.94 -3.46 -5.56
C THR A 49 8.66 -2.22 -4.71
N ILE A 50 7.38 -1.93 -4.46
CA ILE A 50 6.91 -0.70 -3.83
C ILE A 50 6.59 -0.93 -2.35
N MET A 51 7.44 -0.39 -1.49
CA MET A 51 7.22 -0.28 -0.04
C MET A 51 6.51 1.04 0.31
N TRP A 52 6.55 1.43 1.58
CA TRP A 52 5.97 2.67 2.10
C TRP A 52 6.90 3.28 3.16
N ASP A 53 6.77 4.59 3.36
CA ASP A 53 7.48 5.33 4.41
C ASP A 53 6.61 5.47 5.67
N ILE A 54 5.30 5.69 5.47
CA ILE A 54 4.32 5.88 6.55
C ILE A 54 3.25 4.81 6.41
N ASP A 55 3.18 3.92 7.40
CA ASP A 55 2.02 3.04 7.60
C ASP A 55 0.98 3.79 8.43
N THR A 56 -0.26 3.92 7.96
CA THR A 56 -1.33 4.48 8.80
C THR A 56 -1.69 3.55 9.95
N ILE A 57 -1.44 2.24 9.84
CA ILE A 57 -1.91 1.20 10.76
C ILE A 57 -3.45 1.14 10.80
N ASP A 58 -4.10 1.54 9.70
CA ASP A 58 -5.55 1.52 9.57
C ASP A 58 -6.14 0.10 9.55
N TRP A 59 -5.32 -0.93 9.40
CA TRP A 59 -5.75 -2.32 9.47
C TRP A 59 -6.03 -2.81 10.91
N LEU A 60 -5.53 -2.11 11.94
CA LEU A 60 -5.72 -2.49 13.35
C LEU A 60 -6.91 -1.71 13.94
N PRO A 61 -7.90 -2.37 14.56
CA PRO A 61 -9.00 -1.67 15.21
C PRO A 61 -8.53 -0.89 16.43
N GLU A 62 -9.16 0.25 16.72
CA GLU A 62 -8.83 1.07 17.90
C GLU A 62 -8.88 0.29 19.21
N ALA A 63 -9.85 -0.64 19.34
CA ALA A 63 -10.00 -1.49 20.52
C ALA A 63 -8.77 -2.36 20.82
N ASP A 64 -7.99 -2.69 19.79
CA ASP A 64 -6.76 -3.48 19.88
C ASP A 64 -5.49 -2.61 19.78
N GLY A 65 -5.62 -1.29 19.98
CA GLY A 65 -4.51 -0.34 19.95
C GLY A 65 -4.25 0.29 18.59
N GLY A 66 -5.19 0.17 17.64
CA GLY A 66 -5.19 0.90 16.38
C GLY A 66 -5.37 2.41 16.57
N PRO A 67 -5.03 3.22 15.54
CA PRO A 67 -5.12 4.67 15.62
C PRO A 67 -6.54 5.19 15.39
N THR A 68 -6.86 6.28 16.06
CA THR A 68 -8.03 7.11 15.75
C THR A 68 -7.86 7.81 14.40
N THR A 69 -8.98 8.27 13.80
CA THR A 69 -8.98 9.11 12.60
C THR A 69 -8.00 10.28 12.70
N GLN A 70 -8.02 11.02 13.81
CA GLN A 70 -7.16 12.20 13.99
C GLN A 70 -5.69 11.82 14.09
N GLN A 71 -5.35 10.73 14.79
CA GLN A 71 -3.96 10.25 14.88
C GLN A 71 -3.40 9.86 13.50
N MET A 72 -4.21 9.25 12.63
CA MET A 72 -3.78 8.95 11.26
C MET A 72 -3.56 10.23 10.45
N VAL A 73 -4.48 11.19 10.54
CA VAL A 73 -4.35 12.50 9.87
C VAL A 73 -3.08 13.19 10.32
N ASP A 74 -2.85 13.32 11.63
CA ASP A 74 -1.68 13.99 12.18
C ASP A 74 -0.39 13.28 11.79
N LYS A 75 -0.37 11.93 11.85
CA LYS A 75 0.81 11.14 11.46
C LYS A 75 1.21 11.39 10.01
N VAL A 76 0.25 11.37 9.09
CA VAL A 76 0.52 11.56 7.67
C VAL A 76 0.80 13.03 7.35
N VAL A 77 -0.07 13.94 7.78
CA VAL A 77 0.04 15.37 7.44
C VAL A 77 1.26 16.01 8.09
N ASN A 78 1.71 15.58 9.26
CA ASN A 78 2.95 16.12 9.85
C ASN A 78 4.21 15.36 9.43
N GLY A 79 4.09 14.07 9.08
CA GLY A 79 5.22 13.21 8.76
C GLY A 79 5.64 13.23 7.29
N ALA A 80 4.71 13.47 6.36
CA ALA A 80 4.99 13.36 4.93
C ALA A 80 5.91 14.49 4.43
N LYS A 81 6.76 14.15 3.46
CA LYS A 81 7.62 15.06 2.70
C LYS A 81 7.51 14.72 1.21
N GLY A 82 8.13 15.53 0.36
CA GLY A 82 8.20 15.23 -1.08
C GLY A 82 8.74 13.82 -1.33
N GLY A 83 7.98 13.01 -2.07
CA GLY A 83 8.32 11.62 -2.37
C GLY A 83 7.82 10.57 -1.38
N THR A 84 7.16 10.95 -0.28
CA THR A 84 6.60 10.00 0.70
C THR A 84 5.53 9.09 0.09
N ILE A 85 5.61 7.78 0.36
CA ILE A 85 4.57 6.79 0.07
C ILE A 85 3.86 6.40 1.36
N VAL A 86 2.53 6.58 1.38
CA VAL A 86 1.67 6.23 2.52
C VAL A 86 0.95 4.91 2.24
N LEU A 87 1.04 3.94 3.15
CA LEU A 87 0.24 2.71 3.11
C LEU A 87 -1.10 2.94 3.79
N MET A 88 -2.18 2.53 3.11
CA MET A 88 -3.56 2.53 3.59
C MET A 88 -4.29 1.32 3.01
N HIS A 89 -5.40 0.91 3.61
CA HIS A 89 -6.19 -0.25 3.20
C HIS A 89 -7.63 0.13 2.83
N LEU A 90 -8.14 -0.45 1.74
CA LEU A 90 -9.57 -0.43 1.47
C LEU A 90 -10.26 -1.34 2.49
N GLY A 91 -11.14 -0.77 3.32
CA GLY A 91 -11.75 -1.46 4.46
C GLY A 91 -10.93 -1.40 5.75
N GLY A 92 -9.87 -0.60 5.80
CA GLY A 92 -9.22 -0.23 7.06
C GLY A 92 -10.15 0.55 7.97
N TYR A 93 -9.95 0.41 9.29
CA TYR A 93 -10.63 1.18 10.31
C TYR A 93 -10.29 2.66 10.15
N ASN A 94 -11.32 3.51 10.15
CA ASN A 94 -11.21 4.97 10.06
C ASN A 94 -10.58 5.52 8.76
N THR A 95 -10.21 4.66 7.78
CA THR A 95 -9.60 5.10 6.51
C THR A 95 -10.51 6.02 5.72
N LEU A 96 -11.81 5.71 5.69
CA LEU A 96 -12.82 6.47 4.94
C LEU A 96 -12.96 7.89 5.49
N GLU A 97 -12.89 8.04 6.81
CA GLU A 97 -12.99 9.30 7.52
C GLU A 97 -11.68 10.10 7.44
N ALA A 98 -10.52 9.44 7.51
CA ALA A 98 -9.21 10.10 7.55
C ALA A 98 -8.72 10.56 6.18
N LEU A 99 -8.98 9.78 5.12
CA LEU A 99 -8.41 10.04 3.78
C LEU A 99 -8.72 11.45 3.24
N PRO A 100 -9.95 11.98 3.32
CA PRO A 100 -10.24 13.34 2.85
C PRO A 100 -9.44 14.41 3.61
N ALA A 101 -9.32 14.27 4.93
CA ALA A 101 -8.57 15.20 5.77
C ALA A 101 -7.06 15.12 5.52
N ILE A 102 -6.51 13.91 5.32
CA ILE A 102 -5.13 13.69 4.91
C ILE A 102 -4.85 14.41 3.58
N VAL A 103 -5.68 14.18 2.56
CA VAL A 103 -5.49 14.80 1.23
C VAL A 103 -5.57 16.32 1.32
N ALA A 104 -6.54 16.86 2.06
CA ALA A 104 -6.68 18.30 2.25
C ALA A 104 -5.47 18.90 2.99
N GLY A 105 -5.02 18.26 4.06
CA GLY A 105 -3.88 18.71 4.86
C GLY A 105 -2.57 18.67 4.09
N LEU A 106 -2.32 17.61 3.29
CA LEU A 106 -1.15 17.53 2.43
C LEU A 106 -1.18 18.61 1.35
N LYS A 107 -2.30 18.82 0.65
CA LYS A 107 -2.43 19.88 -0.36
C LYS A 107 -2.19 21.28 0.19
N ALA A 108 -2.58 21.53 1.45
CA ALA A 108 -2.33 22.82 2.10
C ALA A 108 -0.84 23.07 2.39
N ARG A 109 -0.01 22.01 2.41
CA ARG A 109 1.45 22.09 2.61
C ARG A 109 2.23 22.26 1.30
N GLY A 110 1.58 22.23 0.14
CA GLY A 110 2.19 22.24 -1.19
C GLY A 110 2.52 20.86 -1.71
#